data_AF-A0A259PPK5-F1
#
_entry.id   AF-A0A259PPK5-F1
#
_cell.length_a   1.000
_cell.length_b   1.000
_cell.length_c   1.000
_cell.angle_alpha   90.00
_cell.angle_beta   90.00
_cell.angle_gamma   90.00
#
_symmetry.space_group_name_H-M   'P 1'
#
loop_
_entity.id
_entity.type
_entity.pdbx_description
1 polymer ?
#
loop_
_entity_poly.entity_id
_entity_poly.type
_entity_poly.pdbx_seq_one_letter_code
_entity_poly.pdbx_strand_id
1 'polypeptide(L)'
;MPRLATALLTAAVRLLPLGARRRYREELDAELRDASHPLGFAASMLAAAPRLRWEVLAGLCGGRASLRCYVGWHGRRVLHPNPEDHTVVVLRCPRCGLLHDPRQYLPARDADGVAWGGVYLGGH
;
A
#
# COMPACT_ATOMS: atom_id res chain seq x y z
N MET A 1 11.31 -10.85 -22.53
CA MET A 1 10.44 -9.66 -22.35
C MET A 1 11.31 -8.41 -22.26
N PRO A 2 10.92 -7.27 -22.86
CA PRO A 2 11.71 -6.05 -22.81
C PRO A 2 11.79 -5.53 -21.37
N ARG A 3 13.02 -5.36 -20.84
CA ARG A 3 13.29 -4.96 -19.44
C ARG A 3 12.53 -3.70 -19.02
N LEU A 4 12.34 -2.77 -19.95
CA LEU A 4 11.61 -1.52 -19.71
C LEU A 4 10.12 -1.75 -19.42
N ALA A 5 9.45 -2.64 -20.16
CA ALA A 5 8.03 -2.93 -19.94
C ALA A 5 7.81 -3.53 -18.54
N THR A 6 8.66 -4.47 -18.14
CA THR A 6 8.63 -5.04 -16.77
C THR A 6 8.87 -3.97 -15.70
N ALA A 7 9.79 -3.03 -15.93
CA ALA A 7 10.07 -1.94 -15.00
C ALA A 7 8.86 -0.98 -14.85
N LEU A 8 8.22 -0.61 -15.95
CA LEU A 8 7.02 0.23 -15.95
C LEU A 8 5.86 -0.47 -15.22
N LEU A 9 5.64 -1.75 -15.50
CA LEU A 9 4.60 -2.54 -14.83
C LEU A 9 4.87 -2.66 -13.32
N THR A 10 6.13 -2.88 -12.95
CA THR A 10 6.55 -2.92 -11.54
C THR A 10 6.29 -1.58 -10.85
N ALA A 11 6.55 -0.45 -11.53
CA ALA A 11 6.23 0.87 -11.02
C ALA A 11 4.71 1.06 -10.84
N ALA A 12 3.90 0.63 -11.81
CA ALA A 12 2.45 0.68 -11.73
C ALA A 12 1.93 -0.11 -10.51
N VAL A 13 2.40 -1.34 -10.32
CA VAL A 13 2.03 -2.19 -9.17
C VAL A 13 2.46 -1.55 -7.84
N ARG A 14 3.64 -0.91 -7.78
CA ARG A 14 4.08 -0.23 -6.55
C ARG A 14 3.18 0.94 -6.16
N LEU A 15 2.46 1.55 -7.10
CA LEU A 15 1.47 2.57 -6.79
C LEU A 15 0.21 1.97 -6.16
N LEU A 16 -0.04 0.66 -6.23
CA LEU A 16 -1.24 0.06 -5.65
C LEU A 16 -1.11 -0.15 -4.12
N PRO A 17 -2.24 -0.26 -3.39
CA PRO A 17 -2.24 -0.61 -1.97
C PRO A 17 -1.54 -1.95 -1.72
N LEU A 18 -0.75 -2.04 -0.63
CA LEU A 18 0.11 -3.19 -0.33
C LEU A 18 -0.61 -4.54 -0.43
N GLY A 19 -1.80 -4.66 0.17
CA GLY A 19 -2.58 -5.90 0.16
C GLY A 19 -3.07 -6.34 -1.23
N ALA A 20 -3.09 -5.44 -2.21
CA ALA A 20 -3.52 -5.74 -3.57
C ALA A 20 -2.36 -5.98 -4.54
N ARG A 21 -1.12 -5.59 -4.18
CA ARG A 21 0.03 -5.62 -5.10
C ARG A 21 0.32 -7.01 -5.66
N ARG A 22 0.24 -8.05 -4.82
CA ARG A 22 0.53 -9.42 -5.25
C ARG A 22 -0.43 -9.88 -6.33
N ARG A 23 -1.74 -9.75 -6.07
CA ARG A 23 -2.79 -10.13 -7.01
C ARG A 23 -2.66 -9.39 -8.35
N TYR A 24 -2.56 -8.07 -8.31
CA TYR A 24 -2.43 -7.28 -9.54
C TYR A 24 -1.12 -7.54 -10.28
N ARG A 25 -0.04 -7.87 -9.58
CA ARG A 25 1.21 -8.29 -10.24
C ARG A 25 1.01 -9.58 -11.03
N GLU A 26 0.40 -10.58 -10.42
CA GLU A 26 0.14 -11.88 -11.06
C GLU A 26 -0.77 -11.71 -12.30
N GLU A 27 -1.85 -10.92 -12.17
CA GLU A 27 -2.77 -10.60 -13.28
C GLU A 27 -2.06 -9.83 -14.41
N LEU A 28 -1.36 -8.73 -14.08
CA LEU A 28 -0.72 -7.89 -15.09
C LEU A 28 0.52 -8.53 -15.73
N ASP A 29 1.26 -9.38 -15.00
CA ASP A 29 2.36 -10.16 -15.58
C ASP A 29 1.83 -11.18 -16.60
N ALA A 30 0.64 -11.74 -16.39
CA ALA A 30 -0.02 -12.60 -17.36
C ALA A 30 -0.43 -11.80 -18.61
N GLU A 31 -1.13 -10.69 -18.44
CA GLU A 31 -1.53 -9.81 -19.56
C GLU A 31 -0.34 -9.28 -20.35
N LEU A 32 0.78 -8.96 -19.68
CA LEU A 32 2.00 -8.49 -20.34
C LEU A 32 2.64 -9.55 -21.24
N ARG A 33 2.49 -10.85 -20.91
CA ARG A 33 2.99 -11.95 -21.75
C ARG A 33 2.18 -12.10 -23.05
N ASP A 34 0.90 -11.81 -22.98
CA ASP A 34 -0.04 -11.96 -24.11
C ASP A 34 -0.19 -10.67 -24.93
N ALA A 35 0.36 -9.55 -24.44
CA ALA A 35 0.28 -8.26 -25.09
C ALA A 35 1.03 -8.22 -26.45
N SER A 36 0.33 -7.82 -27.51
CA SER A 36 0.92 -7.54 -28.83
C SER A 36 1.95 -6.40 -28.80
N HIS A 37 1.75 -5.42 -27.92
CA HIS A 37 2.66 -4.29 -27.71
C HIS A 37 3.02 -4.15 -26.21
N PRO A 38 3.97 -4.95 -25.69
CA PRO A 38 4.26 -5.02 -24.25
C PRO A 38 4.63 -3.68 -23.62
N LEU A 39 5.38 -2.83 -24.35
CA LEU A 39 5.77 -1.51 -23.87
C LEU A 39 4.57 -0.55 -23.79
N GLY A 40 3.72 -0.55 -24.82
CA GLY A 40 2.52 0.29 -24.85
C GLY A 40 1.54 -0.08 -23.75
N PHE A 41 1.34 -1.39 -23.53
CA PHE A 41 0.56 -1.93 -22.42
C PHE A 41 1.14 -1.52 -21.05
N ALA A 42 2.44 -1.71 -20.83
CA ALA A 42 3.03 -1.34 -19.55
C ALA A 42 2.97 0.17 -19.27
N ALA A 43 3.13 1.01 -20.31
CA ALA A 43 2.99 2.45 -20.21
C ALA A 43 1.56 2.89 -19.92
N SER A 44 0.56 2.29 -20.57
CA SER A 44 -0.85 2.59 -20.31
C SER A 44 -1.26 2.17 -18.90
N MET A 45 -0.77 1.02 -18.42
CA MET A 45 -1.00 0.58 -17.04
C MET A 45 -0.37 1.52 -16.01
N LEU A 46 0.84 2.02 -16.27
CA LEU A 46 1.46 3.03 -15.41
C LEU A 46 0.66 4.34 -15.37
N ALA A 47 0.16 4.80 -16.52
CA ALA A 47 -0.68 5.99 -16.60
C ALA A 47 -2.03 5.82 -15.88
N ALA A 48 -2.60 4.61 -15.93
CA ALA A 48 -3.87 4.27 -15.27
C ALA A 48 -3.71 3.96 -13.76
N ALA A 49 -2.50 3.67 -13.30
CA ALA A 49 -2.23 3.23 -11.93
C ALA A 49 -2.77 4.16 -10.82
N PRO A 50 -2.75 5.50 -10.94
CA PRO A 50 -3.35 6.39 -9.94
C PRO A 50 -4.86 6.17 -9.76
N ARG A 51 -5.58 6.05 -10.88
CA ARG A 51 -7.02 5.78 -10.87
C ARG A 51 -7.30 4.39 -10.30
N LEU A 52 -6.54 3.39 -10.75
CA LEU A 52 -6.64 2.02 -10.24
C LEU A 52 -6.37 1.95 -8.72
N ARG A 53 -5.35 2.68 -8.23
CA ARG A 53 -5.07 2.79 -6.80
C ARG A 53 -6.28 3.30 -6.02
N TRP A 54 -6.98 4.31 -6.55
CA TRP A 54 -8.19 4.85 -5.91
C TRP A 54 -9.33 3.83 -5.91
N GLU A 55 -9.61 3.17 -7.03
CA GLU A 55 -10.67 2.18 -7.16
C GLU A 55 -10.43 0.99 -6.21
N VAL A 56 -9.21 0.47 -6.16
CA VAL A 56 -8.81 -0.60 -5.23
C VAL A 56 -8.95 -0.15 -3.79
N LEU A 57 -8.49 1.06 -3.45
CA LEU A 57 -8.62 1.59 -2.10
C LEU A 57 -10.10 1.75 -1.70
N ALA A 58 -10.94 2.30 -2.59
CA ALA A 58 -12.37 2.46 -2.34
C ALA A 58 -13.04 1.10 -2.11
N GLY A 59 -12.71 0.08 -2.91
CA GLY A 59 -13.20 -1.29 -2.74
C GLY A 59 -12.77 -1.93 -1.42
N LEU A 60 -11.47 -1.89 -1.09
CA LEU A 60 -10.94 -2.44 0.15
C LEU A 60 -11.52 -1.77 1.40
N CYS A 61 -11.89 -0.50 1.31
CA CYS A 61 -12.39 0.28 2.43
C CYS A 61 -13.92 0.36 2.49
N GLY A 62 -14.64 -0.40 1.65
CA GLY A 62 -16.11 -0.37 1.59
C GLY A 62 -16.67 1.04 1.32
N GLY A 63 -16.03 1.80 0.45
CA GLY A 63 -16.43 3.17 0.07
C GLY A 63 -16.01 4.28 1.04
N ARG A 64 -15.35 3.95 2.15
CA ARG A 64 -14.93 4.94 3.19
C ARG A 64 -13.55 5.54 2.95
N ALA A 65 -12.92 5.22 1.83
CA ALA A 65 -11.63 5.78 1.46
C ALA A 65 -11.69 7.30 1.35
N SER A 66 -10.58 7.97 1.66
CA SER A 66 -10.47 9.42 1.49
C SER A 66 -9.17 9.77 0.78
N LEU A 67 -9.11 10.96 0.18
CA LEU A 67 -7.89 11.46 -0.46
C LEU A 67 -6.68 11.46 0.49
N ARG A 68 -6.91 11.69 1.79
CA ARG A 68 -5.86 11.54 2.81
C ARG A 68 -5.28 10.12 2.83
N CYS A 69 -6.14 9.09 2.84
CA CYS A 69 -5.69 7.70 2.79
C CYS A 69 -4.99 7.35 1.48
N TYR A 70 -5.42 7.96 0.36
CA TYR A 70 -4.79 7.77 -0.94
C TYR A 70 -3.32 8.22 -0.94
N VAL A 71 -3.03 9.36 -0.32
CA VAL A 71 -1.65 9.89 -0.20
C VAL A 71 -0.86 9.33 1.00
N GLY A 72 -1.40 8.33 1.70
CA GLY A 72 -0.72 7.71 2.86
C GLY A 72 -0.91 8.47 4.18
N TRP A 73 -1.75 9.50 4.22
CA TRP A 73 -2.09 10.20 5.45
C TRP A 73 -3.28 9.52 6.13
N HIS A 74 -2.96 8.76 7.17
CA HIS A 74 -3.93 7.98 7.93
C HIS A 74 -4.17 8.58 9.31
N GLY A 75 -5.45 8.71 9.68
CA GLY A 75 -5.83 8.95 11.08
C GLY A 75 -5.43 7.75 11.95
N ARG A 76 -5.24 7.98 13.25
CA ARG A 76 -4.83 6.95 14.21
C ARG A 76 -5.91 6.83 15.28
N ARG A 77 -6.57 5.67 15.33
CA ARG A 77 -7.53 5.33 16.39
C ARG A 77 -7.05 4.05 17.08
N VAL A 78 -6.99 4.04 18.40
CA VAL A 78 -6.63 2.84 19.18
C VAL A 78 -7.72 1.79 19.00
N LEU A 79 -7.31 0.56 18.65
CA LEU A 79 -8.21 -0.58 18.42
C LEU A 79 -8.33 -1.46 19.67
N HIS A 80 -7.21 -1.78 20.30
CA HIS A 80 -7.16 -2.62 21.50
C HIS A 80 -6.11 -2.10 22.48
N PRO A 81 -6.51 -1.60 23.66
CA PRO A 81 -5.65 -1.66 24.82
C PRO A 81 -5.65 -3.12 25.30
N ASN A 82 -4.50 -3.81 25.25
CA ASN A 82 -4.42 -5.11 25.89
C ASN A 82 -4.69 -4.92 27.40
N PRO A 83 -5.69 -5.61 28.00
CA PRO A 83 -6.02 -5.44 29.42
C PRO A 83 -4.91 -5.92 30.35
N GLU A 84 -4.04 -6.81 29.86
CA GLU A 84 -2.88 -7.32 30.61
C GLU A 84 -1.61 -6.48 30.37
N ASP A 85 -1.55 -5.75 29.26
CA ASP A 85 -0.42 -4.90 28.91
C ASP A 85 -0.87 -3.64 28.17
N HIS A 86 -1.07 -2.56 28.92
CA HIS A 86 -1.49 -1.27 28.37
C HIS A 86 -0.43 -0.58 27.50
N THR A 87 0.80 -1.12 27.42
CA THR A 87 1.85 -0.57 26.57
C THR A 87 1.65 -0.96 25.10
N VAL A 88 0.96 -2.09 24.85
CA VAL A 88 0.71 -2.59 23.50
C VAL A 88 -0.57 -1.98 22.93
N VAL A 89 -0.43 -1.13 21.91
CA VAL A 89 -1.57 -0.46 21.27
C VAL A 89 -1.55 -0.66 19.76
N VAL A 90 -2.55 -1.37 19.23
CA VAL A 90 -2.76 -1.42 17.78
C VAL A 90 -3.52 -0.16 17.35
N LEU A 91 -2.96 0.59 16.40
CA LEU A 91 -3.60 1.76 15.83
C LEU A 91 -4.28 1.38 14.51
N ARG A 92 -5.46 1.93 14.24
CA ARG A 92 -6.21 1.70 13.00
C ARG A 92 -6.67 3.02 12.40
N CYS A 93 -6.58 3.12 11.08
CA CYS A 93 -7.21 4.22 10.36
C CYS A 93 -8.74 4.06 10.35
N PRO A 94 -9.53 5.02 10.86
CA PRO A 94 -10.99 4.87 10.91
C PRO A 94 -11.65 4.90 9.52
N ARG A 95 -10.94 5.39 8.50
CA ARG A 95 -11.44 5.52 7.14
C ARG A 95 -11.09 4.31 6.29
N CYS A 96 -9.80 4.05 6.14
CA CYS A 96 -9.34 2.96 5.28
C CYS A 96 -9.10 1.63 6.01
N GLY A 97 -9.21 1.62 7.33
CA GLY A 97 -9.00 0.41 8.13
C GLY A 97 -7.55 -0.05 8.25
N LEU A 98 -6.59 0.64 7.64
CA LEU A 98 -5.17 0.31 7.71
C LEU A 98 -4.72 0.19 9.16
N LEU A 99 -4.09 -0.94 9.49
CA LEU A 99 -3.46 -1.16 10.78
C LEU A 99 -2.07 -0.52 10.77
N HIS A 100 -1.79 0.24 11.81
CA HIS A 100 -0.49 0.76 12.15
C HIS A 100 -0.05 0.04 13.43
N ASP A 101 0.97 -0.79 13.29
CA ASP A 101 1.63 -1.38 14.44
C ASP A 101 2.74 -0.41 14.87
N PRO A 102 2.65 0.24 16.05
CA PRO A 102 3.79 0.98 16.58
C PRO A 102 4.98 0.03 16.78
N ARG A 103 6.20 0.58 16.72
CA ARG A 103 7.49 -0.17 16.75
C ARG A 103 7.77 -0.92 18.07
N GLN A 104 6.80 -1.59 18.66
CA GLN A 104 6.91 -2.10 20.03
C GLN A 104 7.61 -3.46 20.11
N TYR A 105 7.80 -4.16 18.98
CA TYR A 105 8.32 -5.54 18.94
C TYR A 105 9.68 -5.74 18.24
N LEU A 106 10.38 -4.68 17.80
CA LEU A 106 11.67 -4.87 17.11
C LEU A 106 12.84 -4.16 17.84
N PRO A 107 13.84 -4.92 18.36
CA PRO A 107 15.12 -4.33 18.71
C PRO A 107 15.75 -3.72 17.46
N ALA A 108 16.41 -2.57 17.64
CA ALA A 108 16.84 -1.65 16.58
C ALA A 108 17.85 -2.20 15.54
N ARG A 109 18.14 -3.51 15.51
CA ARG A 109 19.23 -4.10 14.72
C ARG A 109 18.84 -4.89 13.48
N ASP A 110 17.57 -5.26 13.29
CA ASP A 110 17.15 -6.12 12.15
C ASP A 110 16.21 -5.38 11.18
N ALA A 111 16.62 -4.17 10.78
CA ALA A 111 15.85 -3.30 9.88
C ALA A 111 16.03 -3.66 8.40
N ASP A 112 15.93 -4.93 8.03
CA ASP A 112 15.85 -5.34 6.63
C ASP A 112 14.38 -5.59 6.22
N GLY A 113 13.77 -4.58 5.58
CA GLY A 113 12.81 -4.87 4.51
C GLY A 113 11.36 -4.40 4.62
N VAL A 114 10.90 -3.75 5.70
CA VAL A 114 9.52 -3.21 5.74
C VAL A 114 9.55 -1.68 5.66
N ALA A 115 9.17 -1.14 4.50
CA ALA A 115 9.29 0.27 4.15
C ALA A 115 8.59 1.19 5.17
N TRP A 116 9.44 1.76 6.00
CA TRP A 116 9.25 2.90 6.88
C TRP A 116 9.02 4.19 6.09
N GLY A 117 8.08 5.02 6.54
CA GLY A 117 7.86 6.34 5.97
C GLY A 117 6.80 7.09 6.76
N GLY A 118 7.15 7.55 7.96
CA GLY A 118 6.24 8.33 8.79
C GLY A 118 6.97 8.99 9.94
N VAL A 119 7.54 10.16 9.64
CA VAL A 119 8.07 11.10 10.64
C VAL A 119 6.99 11.34 11.70
N TYR A 120 7.28 10.97 12.94
CA TYR A 120 6.52 11.40 14.10
C TYR A 120 6.84 12.89 14.32
N LEU A 121 6.01 13.79 13.81
CA LEU A 121 5.93 15.15 14.34
C LEU A 121 4.98 15.09 15.53
N GLY A 122 5.54 14.79 16.70
CA GLY A 122 4.88 15.01 17.97
C GLY A 122 4.98 16.50 18.32
N GLY A 123 3.84 17.13 18.54
CA GLY A 123 3.73 18.47 19.11
C GLY A 123 2.47 18.49 19.97
N HIS A 124 2.67 18.82 21.24
CA HIS A 124 1.73 18.83 22.35
C HIS A 124 0.44 19.62 22.09
#